data_AF-A0A3A5V9C9-F1
#
_entry.id   AF-A0A3A5V9C9-F1
#
_cell.length_a   1.000
_cell.length_b   1.000
_cell.length_c   1.000
_cell.angle_alpha   90.00
_cell.angle_beta   90.00
_cell.angle_gamma   90.00
#
_symmetry.space_group_name_H-M   'P 1'
#
loop_
_entity.id
_entity.type
_entity.pdbx_description
1 polymer ?
#
loop_
_entity_poly.entity_id
_entity_poly.type
_entity_poly.pdbx_seq_one_letter_code
_entity_poly.pdbx_strand_id
1 'polypeptide(L)'
;RILRRTGSRRGAQNPHTLGGRRAHGPKVEKDWSRKLNAKQRHAARNAALAATVSMETVSARGHRFDDSVEHLPIVLGTYTEIVDGKSTDYDIESFNHGSATRKAAAIFAGLGLGPDMDRARSGRKIRAGKATMRGRVHKVPKSILLVVKEKSGLAQAARNLPGVDVVAAKDLCAEDLAPGGDIGRLTVFTKAALEAMN
;
A
#
# COMPACT_ATOMS: atom_id res chain seq x y z
N ARG A 1 47.30 -17.48 -21.02
CA ARG A 1 47.54 -16.43 -22.05
C ARG A 1 46.24 -15.64 -22.24
N ILE A 2 46.25 -14.31 -22.14
CA ILE A 2 45.05 -13.47 -22.29
C ILE A 2 44.83 -13.17 -23.78
N LEU A 3 43.58 -13.26 -24.24
CA LEU A 3 43.17 -12.90 -25.60
C LEU A 3 43.37 -11.40 -25.84
N ARG A 4 43.85 -11.01 -27.02
CA ARG A 4 44.08 -9.59 -27.38
C ARG A 4 43.28 -9.22 -28.61
N ARG A 5 42.87 -7.95 -28.70
CA ARG A 5 42.22 -7.42 -29.91
C ARG A 5 43.26 -7.29 -31.03
N THR A 6 42.93 -7.80 -32.21
CA THR A 6 43.80 -7.80 -33.41
C THR A 6 44.36 -6.40 -33.68
N GLY A 7 45.67 -6.32 -33.97
CA GLY A 7 46.36 -5.05 -34.23
C GLY A 7 46.59 -4.17 -32.99
N SER A 8 46.25 -4.63 -31.78
CA SER A 8 46.44 -3.85 -30.55
C SER A 8 47.10 -4.65 -29.43
N ARG A 9 47.72 -3.94 -28.48
CA ARG A 9 48.21 -4.54 -27.22
C ARG A 9 47.11 -4.74 -26.18
N ARG A 10 45.85 -4.40 -26.45
CA ARG A 10 44.76 -4.43 -25.47
C ARG A 10 44.21 -5.84 -25.27
N GLY A 11 44.15 -6.30 -24.02
CA GLY A 11 43.46 -7.54 -23.64
C GLY A 11 41.95 -7.43 -23.85
N ALA A 12 41.32 -8.50 -24.33
CA ALA A 12 39.90 -8.56 -24.66
C ALA A 12 39.31 -9.92 -24.26
N GLN A 13 37.97 -10.02 -24.30
CA GLN A 13 37.20 -11.27 -24.08
C GLN A 13 37.42 -11.99 -22.73
N ASN A 14 38.05 -11.33 -21.76
CA ASN A 14 38.25 -11.85 -20.40
C ASN A 14 37.54 -10.93 -19.38
N PRO A 15 36.81 -11.47 -18.39
CA PRO A 15 36.12 -10.67 -17.36
C PRO A 15 37.04 -9.75 -16.54
N HIS A 16 38.33 -10.06 -16.41
CA HIS A 16 39.29 -9.23 -15.70
C HIS A 16 39.87 -8.07 -16.54
N THR A 17 39.42 -7.90 -17.79
CA THR A 17 39.89 -6.84 -18.69
C THR A 17 38.89 -5.69 -18.80
N LEU A 18 39.37 -4.45 -18.96
CA LEU A 18 38.53 -3.26 -19.13
C LEU A 18 37.72 -3.34 -20.44
N GLY A 19 36.40 -3.48 -20.32
CA GLY A 19 35.46 -3.66 -21.43
C GLY A 19 35.27 -5.13 -21.87
N GLY A 20 35.81 -6.09 -21.11
CA GLY A 20 35.58 -7.51 -21.32
C GLY A 20 34.17 -7.95 -20.88
N ARG A 21 33.71 -9.10 -21.40
CA ARG A 21 32.42 -9.69 -21.00
C ARG A 21 32.45 -10.08 -19.52
N ARG A 22 31.33 -9.91 -18.83
CA ARG A 22 31.16 -10.41 -17.46
C ARG A 22 31.05 -11.95 -17.47
N ALA A 23 31.70 -12.64 -16.53
CA ALA A 23 31.76 -14.12 -16.53
C ALA A 23 30.38 -14.79 -16.36
N HIS A 24 29.60 -14.33 -15.38
CA HIS A 24 28.25 -14.84 -15.09
C HIS A 24 27.27 -13.65 -15.01
N GLY A 25 26.97 -13.04 -16.16
CA GLY A 25 25.97 -11.97 -16.24
C GLY A 25 24.55 -12.49 -15.97
N PRO A 26 23.62 -11.64 -15.50
CA PRO A 26 22.22 -12.02 -15.38
C PRO A 26 21.66 -12.35 -16.77
N LYS A 27 20.92 -13.46 -16.86
CA LYS A 27 20.27 -13.90 -18.10
C LYS A 27 18.75 -13.72 -18.00
N VAL A 28 18.12 -13.50 -19.14
CA VAL A 28 16.65 -13.43 -19.27
C VAL A 28 15.97 -14.77 -18.99
N GLU A 29 16.67 -15.88 -19.23
CA GLU A 29 16.23 -17.26 -19.01
C GLU A 29 15.97 -17.59 -17.53
N LYS A 30 16.46 -16.77 -16.61
CA LYS A 30 16.30 -17.03 -15.17
C LYS A 30 14.83 -16.85 -14.77
N ASP A 31 14.24 -17.89 -14.19
CA ASP A 31 12.94 -17.80 -13.53
C ASP A 31 13.06 -16.98 -12.24
N TRP A 32 12.31 -15.87 -12.17
CA TRP A 32 12.23 -14.98 -11.01
C TRP A 32 10.99 -15.25 -10.15
N SER A 33 10.08 -16.10 -10.62
CA SER A 33 8.86 -16.45 -9.91
C SER A 33 9.17 -17.30 -8.68
N ARG A 34 8.31 -17.19 -7.66
CA ARG A 34 8.35 -18.03 -6.47
C ARG A 34 6.99 -18.64 -6.25
N LYS A 35 6.90 -19.97 -6.37
CA LYS A 35 5.66 -20.70 -6.12
C LYS A 35 5.30 -20.65 -4.63
N LEU A 36 4.07 -20.24 -4.33
CA LEU A 36 3.50 -20.25 -2.98
C LEU A 36 2.18 -21.03 -3.01
N ASN A 37 2.00 -21.92 -2.04
CA ASN A 37 0.79 -22.72 -1.91
C ASN A 37 -0.41 -21.81 -1.60
N ALA A 38 -1.56 -22.09 -2.23
CA ALA A 38 -2.78 -21.31 -1.99
C ALA A 38 -3.18 -21.30 -0.51
N LYS A 39 -3.13 -22.47 0.16
CA LYS A 39 -3.46 -22.59 1.59
C LYS A 39 -2.57 -21.72 2.48
N GLN A 40 -1.27 -21.64 2.19
CA GLN A 40 -0.34 -20.76 2.92
C GLN A 40 -0.62 -19.29 2.64
N ARG A 41 -0.96 -18.93 1.39
CA ARG A 41 -1.38 -17.56 1.02
C ARG A 41 -2.62 -17.13 1.79
N HIS A 42 -3.64 -17.98 1.88
CA HIS A 42 -4.86 -17.70 2.64
C HIS A 42 -4.58 -17.62 4.15
N ALA A 43 -3.76 -18.54 4.69
CA ALA A 43 -3.37 -18.50 6.09
C ALA A 43 -2.63 -17.20 6.45
N ALA A 44 -1.69 -16.76 5.60
CA ALA A 44 -0.97 -15.50 5.80
C ALA A 44 -1.90 -14.29 5.76
N ARG A 45 -2.84 -14.24 4.81
CA ARG A 45 -3.85 -13.18 4.74
C ARG A 45 -4.71 -13.14 6.00
N ASN A 46 -5.22 -14.29 6.44
CA ASN A 46 -6.10 -14.38 7.60
C ASN A 46 -5.36 -14.04 8.91
N ALA A 47 -4.08 -14.45 9.03
CA ALA A 47 -3.24 -14.06 10.16
C ALA A 47 -2.98 -12.54 10.19
N ALA A 48 -2.70 -11.93 9.04
CA ALA A 48 -2.52 -10.49 8.94
C ALA A 48 -3.82 -9.73 9.25
N LEU A 49 -4.98 -10.26 8.84
CA LEU A 49 -6.30 -9.70 9.16
C LEU A 49 -6.60 -9.78 10.65
N ALA A 50 -6.29 -10.90 11.31
CA ALA A 50 -6.47 -11.03 12.75
C ALA A 50 -5.61 -10.00 13.53
N ALA A 51 -4.40 -9.72 13.03
CA ALA A 51 -3.51 -8.74 13.65
C ALA A 51 -4.02 -7.29 13.58
N THR A 52 -4.93 -6.95 12.66
CA THR A 52 -5.47 -5.58 12.56
C THR A 52 -6.46 -5.24 13.68
N VAL A 53 -6.96 -6.25 14.42
CA VAL A 53 -7.89 -6.06 15.54
C VAL A 53 -7.17 -5.52 16.78
N SER A 54 -5.89 -5.86 16.96
CA SER A 54 -5.11 -5.43 18.12
C SER A 54 -4.58 -4.01 17.94
N MET A 55 -5.10 -3.06 18.74
CA MET A 55 -4.61 -1.67 18.77
C MET A 55 -3.13 -1.58 19.14
N GLU A 56 -2.67 -2.43 20.05
CA GLU A 56 -1.26 -2.51 20.44
C GLU A 56 -0.38 -2.86 19.25
N THR A 57 -0.77 -3.86 18.46
CA THR A 57 -0.01 -4.28 17.27
C THR A 57 0.04 -3.18 16.22
N VAL A 58 -1.08 -2.48 16.00
CA VAL A 58 -1.17 -1.38 15.02
C VAL A 58 -0.36 -0.16 15.45
N SER A 59 -0.36 0.17 16.74
CA SER A 59 0.44 1.26 17.30
C SER A 59 1.94 0.92 17.32
N ALA A 60 2.30 -0.33 17.68
CA ALA A 60 3.69 -0.81 17.67
C ALA A 60 4.33 -0.74 16.28
N ARG A 61 3.54 -0.94 15.22
CA ARG A 61 3.97 -0.74 13.83
C ARG A 61 4.29 0.73 13.49
N GLY A 62 3.77 1.67 14.28
CA GLY A 62 3.99 3.11 14.14
C GLY A 62 2.88 3.87 13.44
N HIS A 63 1.65 3.33 13.42
CA HIS A 63 0.46 4.10 13.06
C HIS A 63 0.08 5.07 14.19
N ARG A 64 -0.54 6.19 13.84
CA ARG A 64 -1.02 7.20 14.80
C ARG A 64 -2.50 7.44 14.61
N PHE A 65 -3.29 7.25 15.63
CA PHE A 65 -4.73 7.53 15.64
C PHE A 65 -5.08 8.22 16.96
N ASP A 66 -6.16 8.98 16.96
CA ASP A 66 -6.62 9.70 18.14
C ASP A 66 -7.17 8.72 19.19
N ASP A 67 -7.14 9.13 20.46
CA ASP A 67 -7.67 8.36 21.60
C ASP A 67 -9.20 8.16 21.52
N SER A 68 -9.88 8.86 20.61
CA SER A 68 -11.31 8.67 20.31
C SER A 68 -11.60 7.35 19.58
N VAL A 69 -10.58 6.68 19.05
CA VAL A 69 -10.74 5.39 18.36
C VAL A 69 -10.70 4.25 19.37
N GLU A 70 -11.88 3.76 19.77
CA GLU A 70 -11.99 2.69 20.76
C GLU A 70 -11.70 1.28 20.17
N HIS A 71 -11.98 1.08 18.88
CA HIS A 71 -11.94 -0.23 18.25
C HIS A 71 -11.31 -0.18 16.86
N LEU A 72 -10.50 -1.21 16.57
CA LEU A 72 -9.98 -1.50 15.24
C LEU A 72 -10.38 -2.93 14.84
N PRO A 73 -10.60 -3.21 13.55
CA PRO A 73 -10.64 -2.27 12.43
C PRO A 73 -11.92 -1.43 12.42
N ILE A 74 -11.88 -0.26 11.78
CA ILE A 74 -13.05 0.63 11.66
C ILE A 74 -13.93 0.14 10.51
N VAL A 75 -15.22 -0.01 10.76
CA VAL A 75 -16.21 -0.36 9.73
C VAL A 75 -17.05 0.87 9.40
N LEU A 76 -16.94 1.33 8.15
CA LEU A 76 -17.76 2.39 7.59
C LEU A 76 -19.14 1.82 7.24
N GLY A 77 -20.15 2.32 7.94
CA GLY A 77 -21.55 2.09 7.62
C GLY A 77 -22.04 3.04 6.51
N THR A 78 -23.23 3.58 6.68
CA THR A 78 -23.81 4.60 5.79
C THR A 78 -23.20 5.96 6.07
N TYR A 79 -23.01 6.77 5.03
CA TYR A 79 -22.55 8.14 5.17
C TYR A 79 -23.75 9.08 5.13
N THR A 80 -23.96 9.82 6.20
CA THR A 80 -25.07 10.76 6.31
C THR A 80 -24.54 12.18 6.14
N GLU A 81 -25.02 12.91 5.14
CA GLU A 81 -24.69 14.33 4.92
C GLU A 81 -25.92 15.19 5.17
N ILE A 82 -25.73 16.32 5.86
CA ILE A 82 -26.77 17.33 6.03
C ILE A 82 -26.68 18.27 4.82
N VAL A 83 -27.60 18.10 3.88
CA VAL A 83 -27.76 19.01 2.73
C VAL A 83 -29.05 19.79 2.96
N ASP A 84 -28.96 21.12 2.96
CA ASP A 84 -30.09 22.04 3.13
C ASP A 84 -30.96 21.75 4.37
N GLY A 85 -30.32 21.39 5.48
CA GLY A 85 -30.98 21.11 6.76
C GLY A 85 -31.68 19.74 6.85
N LYS A 86 -31.56 18.88 5.84
CA LYS A 86 -32.10 17.51 5.85
C LYS A 86 -30.96 16.49 5.85
N SER A 87 -31.09 15.52 6.77
CA SER A 87 -30.19 14.36 6.87
C SER A 87 -30.49 13.41 5.71
N THR A 88 -29.57 13.31 4.75
CA THR A 88 -29.69 12.37 3.62
C THR A 88 -28.63 11.29 3.75
N ASP A 89 -29.06 10.03 3.73
CA ASP A 89 -28.17 8.88 3.76
C ASP A 89 -27.68 8.55 2.35
N TYR A 90 -26.37 8.52 2.19
CA TYR A 90 -25.70 8.10 0.97
C TYR A 90 -24.95 6.80 1.20
N ASP A 91 -24.95 5.97 0.16
CA ASP A 91 -24.02 4.86 0.09
C ASP A 91 -22.59 5.40 -0.07
N ILE A 92 -21.70 4.91 0.78
CA ILE A 92 -20.34 5.43 0.88
C ILE A 92 -19.49 5.01 -0.32
N GLU A 93 -19.81 3.91 -1.00
CA GLU A 93 -19.01 3.41 -2.14
C GLU A 93 -19.32 4.15 -3.43
N SER A 94 -20.59 4.48 -3.69
CA SER A 94 -21.06 5.22 -4.87
C SER A 94 -20.84 6.75 -4.81
N PHE A 95 -19.86 7.18 -4.01
CA PHE A 95 -19.55 8.58 -3.76
C PHE A 95 -19.14 9.36 -5.02
N ASN A 96 -20.11 10.01 -5.68
CA ASN A 96 -19.90 10.82 -6.88
C ASN A 96 -20.22 12.32 -6.63
N HIS A 97 -19.69 12.85 -5.52
CA HIS A 97 -19.90 14.24 -5.12
C HIS A 97 -18.76 15.14 -5.59
N GLY A 98 -19.05 16.43 -5.80
CA GLY A 98 -18.03 17.46 -6.02
C GLY A 98 -17.04 17.53 -4.84
N SER A 99 -15.75 17.68 -5.15
CA SER A 99 -14.65 17.67 -4.16
C SER A 99 -14.51 16.37 -3.34
N ALA A 100 -14.67 15.22 -3.99
CA ALA A 100 -14.71 13.91 -3.32
C ALA A 100 -13.52 13.63 -2.38
N THR A 101 -12.30 13.99 -2.79
CA THR A 101 -11.09 13.76 -1.97
C THR A 101 -11.06 14.62 -0.71
N ARG A 102 -11.59 15.85 -0.74
CA ARG A 102 -11.69 16.71 0.44
C ARG A 102 -12.65 16.10 1.45
N LYS A 103 -13.81 15.61 0.98
CA LYS A 103 -14.79 14.93 1.83
C LYS A 103 -14.22 13.64 2.42
N ALA A 104 -13.53 12.82 1.62
CA ALA A 104 -12.86 11.61 2.12
C ALA A 104 -11.80 11.92 3.20
N ALA A 105 -11.01 12.98 3.03
CA ALA A 105 -10.07 13.44 4.05
C ALA A 105 -10.78 13.90 5.34
N ALA A 106 -11.91 14.61 5.21
CA ALA A 106 -12.71 15.04 6.34
C ALA A 106 -13.35 13.86 7.09
N ILE A 107 -13.83 12.84 6.38
CA ILE A 107 -14.35 11.60 6.97
C ILE A 107 -13.25 10.92 7.81
N PHE A 108 -12.06 10.71 7.23
CA PHE A 108 -10.97 10.09 7.98
C PHE A 108 -10.50 10.93 9.17
N ALA A 109 -10.49 12.26 9.05
CA ALA A 109 -10.19 13.15 10.17
C ALA A 109 -11.25 13.07 11.27
N GLY A 110 -12.54 13.05 10.92
CA GLY A 110 -13.65 12.89 11.87
C GLY A 110 -13.66 11.54 12.58
N LEU A 111 -13.10 10.51 11.95
CA LEU A 111 -12.90 9.17 12.53
C LEU A 111 -11.63 9.06 13.39
N GLY A 112 -10.88 10.15 13.61
CA GLY A 112 -9.66 10.13 14.42
C GLY A 112 -8.42 9.56 13.70
N LEU A 113 -8.47 9.43 12.37
CA LEU A 113 -7.35 8.90 11.55
C LEU A 113 -6.52 10.01 10.90
N GLY A 114 -6.85 11.27 11.15
CA GLY A 114 -6.10 12.44 10.68
C GLY A 114 -4.60 12.40 11.01
N PRO A 115 -4.20 12.06 12.25
CA PRO A 115 -2.79 11.98 12.62
C PRO A 115 -1.96 11.00 11.78
N ASP A 116 -2.55 9.87 11.34
CA ASP A 116 -1.84 8.90 10.49
C ASP A 116 -1.62 9.46 9.07
N MET A 117 -2.61 10.18 8.55
CA MET A 117 -2.50 10.84 7.24
C MET A 117 -1.45 11.94 7.26
N ASP A 118 -1.39 12.74 8.32
CA ASP A 118 -0.38 13.78 8.49
C ASP A 118 1.02 13.19 8.66
N ARG A 119 1.15 12.07 9.37
CA ARG A 119 2.39 11.28 9.43
C ARG A 119 2.83 10.82 8.04
N ALA A 120 1.91 10.35 7.19
CA ALA A 120 2.24 9.95 5.83
C ALA A 120 2.62 11.13 4.93
N ARG A 121 1.93 12.27 5.08
CA ARG A 121 2.22 13.51 4.35
C ARG A 121 3.59 14.07 4.70
N SER A 122 3.88 14.25 5.98
CA SER A 122 5.18 14.76 6.48
C SER A 122 6.32 13.75 6.31
N GLY A 123 6.01 12.45 6.36
CA GLY A 123 6.98 11.38 6.19
C GLY A 123 7.42 11.11 4.74
N ARG A 124 6.86 11.82 3.76
CA ARG A 124 7.28 11.72 2.35
C ARG A 124 8.68 12.30 2.17
N LYS A 125 9.66 11.44 1.91
CA LYS A 125 11.07 11.82 1.76
C LYS A 125 11.62 11.41 0.40
N ILE A 126 12.69 12.08 -0.04
CA ILE A 126 13.45 11.64 -1.21
C ILE A 126 14.22 10.36 -0.82
N ARG A 127 14.18 9.37 -1.70
CA ARG A 127 14.79 8.06 -1.49
C ARG A 127 16.31 8.20 -1.62
N ALA A 128 17.07 7.62 -0.70
CA ALA A 128 18.53 7.64 -0.78
C ALA A 128 19.05 6.75 -1.93
N GLY A 129 20.19 7.14 -2.50
CA GLY A 129 20.96 6.34 -3.47
C GLY A 129 20.46 6.43 -4.91
N LYS A 130 20.94 5.51 -5.76
CA LYS A 130 20.73 5.52 -7.22
C LYS A 130 19.30 5.22 -7.67
N ALA A 131 18.38 4.92 -6.75
CA ALA A 131 16.99 4.64 -7.07
C ALA A 131 16.24 5.88 -7.60
N THR A 132 16.67 7.08 -7.20
CA THR A 132 16.13 8.35 -7.70
C THR A 132 16.29 8.48 -9.22
N MET A 133 17.45 8.08 -9.74
CA MET A 133 17.74 8.05 -11.19
C MET A 133 16.91 7.01 -11.98
N ARG A 134 16.21 6.10 -11.28
CA ARG A 134 15.39 5.04 -11.89
C ARG A 134 13.89 5.31 -11.74
N GLY A 135 13.49 6.58 -11.57
CA GLY A 135 12.09 7.01 -11.43
C GLY A 135 11.46 6.76 -10.06
N ARG A 136 12.21 6.25 -9.06
CA ARG A 136 11.69 5.96 -7.70
C ARG A 136 12.16 7.02 -6.71
N VAL A 137 11.81 8.27 -6.99
CA VAL A 137 12.34 9.44 -6.28
C VAL A 137 11.82 9.53 -4.85
N HIS A 138 10.53 9.32 -4.62
CA HIS A 138 9.94 9.47 -3.29
C HIS A 138 9.73 8.12 -2.58
N LYS A 139 9.83 8.16 -1.25
CA LYS A 139 9.36 7.12 -0.34
C LYS A 139 8.26 7.73 0.52
N VAL A 140 7.07 7.13 0.48
CA VAL A 140 5.91 7.54 1.28
C VAL A 140 5.63 6.44 2.31
N PRO A 141 5.42 6.78 3.59
CA PRO A 141 4.98 5.81 4.59
C PRO A 141 3.61 5.23 4.21
N LYS A 142 3.40 3.96 4.56
CA LYS A 142 2.08 3.32 4.43
C LYS A 142 1.21 3.76 5.61
N SER A 143 0.05 4.30 5.30
CA SER A 143 -0.97 4.75 6.24
C SER A 143 -2.16 3.79 6.14
N ILE A 144 -3.37 4.34 6.16
CA ILE A 144 -4.65 3.66 6.14
C ILE A 144 -4.74 2.73 4.91
N LEU A 145 -5.24 1.53 5.12
CA LEU A 145 -5.75 0.67 4.06
C LEU A 145 -7.27 0.74 4.06
N LEU A 146 -7.85 1.26 2.98
CA LEU A 146 -9.30 1.24 2.77
C LEU A 146 -9.66 0.00 1.96
N VAL A 147 -10.53 -0.84 2.52
CA VAL A 147 -11.05 -2.03 1.85
C VAL A 147 -12.50 -1.78 1.46
N VAL A 148 -12.77 -1.84 0.16
CA VAL A 148 -14.08 -1.61 -0.47
C VAL A 148 -14.56 -2.88 -1.18
N LYS A 149 -15.86 -3.02 -1.44
CA LYS A 149 -16.36 -4.13 -2.26
C LYS A 149 -15.94 -3.95 -3.72
N GLU A 150 -16.17 -2.76 -4.26
CA GLU A 150 -15.78 -2.38 -5.63
C GLU A 150 -14.99 -1.06 -5.67
N LYS A 151 -14.10 -0.92 -6.65
CA LYS A 151 -13.26 0.27 -6.84
C LYS A 151 -14.01 1.39 -7.56
N SER A 152 -15.12 1.84 -6.99
CA SER A 152 -15.92 2.97 -7.45
C SER A 152 -15.86 4.13 -6.45
N GLY A 153 -16.31 5.32 -6.86
CA GLY A 153 -16.52 6.52 -6.01
C GLY A 153 -15.46 6.78 -4.94
N LEU A 154 -15.66 6.24 -3.74
CA LEU A 154 -14.75 6.35 -2.60
C LEU A 154 -13.31 5.92 -2.89
N ALA A 155 -13.13 4.85 -3.67
CA ALA A 155 -11.81 4.39 -4.07
C ALA A 155 -11.06 5.44 -4.89
N GLN A 156 -11.78 6.17 -5.75
CA GLN A 156 -11.22 7.25 -6.56
C GLN A 156 -10.98 8.50 -5.72
N ALA A 157 -11.81 8.75 -4.71
CA ALA A 157 -11.61 9.85 -3.77
C ALA A 157 -10.37 9.65 -2.89
N ALA A 158 -10.17 8.44 -2.37
CA ALA A 158 -9.14 8.10 -1.41
C ALA A 158 -7.75 7.85 -2.03
N ARG A 159 -7.66 7.39 -3.29
CA ARG A 159 -6.36 7.05 -3.93
C ARG A 159 -5.36 8.20 -4.04
N ASN A 160 -5.83 9.45 -3.94
CA ASN A 160 -4.96 10.64 -4.02
C ASN A 160 -4.48 11.10 -2.63
N LEU A 161 -5.01 10.53 -1.56
CA LEU A 161 -4.58 10.85 -0.20
C LEU A 161 -3.18 10.27 0.08
N PRO A 162 -2.32 11.01 0.77
CA PRO A 162 -0.94 10.57 1.00
C PRO A 162 -0.89 9.32 1.88
N GLY A 163 -0.30 8.24 1.34
CA GLY A 163 -0.06 7.00 2.09
C GLY A 163 -1.27 6.09 2.26
N VAL A 164 -2.46 6.52 1.80
CA VAL A 164 -3.68 5.71 1.80
C VAL A 164 -3.66 4.79 0.58
N ASP A 165 -3.86 3.50 0.80
CA ASP A 165 -4.08 2.54 -0.30
C ASP A 165 -5.55 2.08 -0.30
N VAL A 166 -6.07 1.75 -1.47
CA VAL A 166 -7.42 1.21 -1.63
C VAL A 166 -7.35 -0.15 -2.31
N VAL A 167 -8.01 -1.14 -1.71
CA VAL A 167 -8.06 -2.52 -2.20
C VAL A 167 -9.50 -3.01 -2.24
N ALA A 168 -9.84 -3.80 -3.26
CA ALA A 168 -11.15 -4.46 -3.31
C ALA A 168 -11.12 -5.72 -2.44
N ALA A 169 -12.20 -6.05 -1.75
CA ALA A 169 -12.30 -7.23 -0.87
C ALA A 169 -11.85 -8.53 -1.58
N LYS A 170 -12.22 -8.69 -2.86
CA LYS A 170 -11.82 -9.83 -3.70
C LYS A 170 -10.31 -9.94 -3.97
N ASP A 171 -9.61 -8.80 -3.98
CA ASP A 171 -8.18 -8.71 -4.31
C ASP A 171 -7.30 -8.66 -3.05
N LEU A 172 -7.90 -8.66 -1.85
CA LEU A 172 -7.19 -8.43 -0.60
C LEU A 172 -6.13 -9.51 -0.34
N CYS A 173 -4.87 -9.09 -0.23
CA CYS A 173 -3.74 -9.99 0.00
C CYS A 173 -2.94 -9.64 1.26
N ALA A 174 -2.05 -10.56 1.66
CA ALA A 174 -1.21 -10.37 2.84
C ALA A 174 -0.24 -9.18 2.70
N GLU A 175 0.19 -8.82 1.48
CA GLU A 175 1.09 -7.68 1.27
C GLU A 175 0.40 -6.34 1.52
N ASP A 176 -0.92 -6.28 1.32
CA ASP A 176 -1.71 -5.09 1.61
C ASP A 176 -1.86 -4.88 3.12
N LEU A 177 -2.13 -5.98 3.85
CA LEU A 177 -2.36 -5.98 5.30
C LEU A 177 -1.05 -5.93 6.11
N ALA A 178 0.03 -6.52 5.60
CA ALA A 178 1.34 -6.56 6.25
C ALA A 178 2.48 -6.12 5.29
N PRO A 179 2.49 -4.84 4.84
CA PRO A 179 3.50 -4.39 3.90
C PRO A 179 4.89 -4.45 4.51
N GLY A 180 5.83 -5.09 3.81
CA GLY A 180 7.20 -5.31 4.28
C GLY A 180 7.35 -6.52 5.21
N GLY A 181 6.29 -7.31 5.41
CA GLY A 181 6.27 -8.46 6.34
C GLY A 181 5.91 -8.08 7.77
N ASP A 182 5.56 -6.82 8.02
CA ASP A 182 5.21 -6.29 9.33
C ASP A 182 3.69 -6.16 9.49
N ILE A 183 3.13 -6.83 10.50
CA ILE A 183 1.68 -7.00 10.73
C ILE A 183 1.06 -5.79 11.44
N GLY A 184 -0.28 -5.70 11.46
CA GLY A 184 -0.98 -4.62 12.17
C GLY A 184 -1.07 -3.32 11.38
N ARG A 185 -1.52 -3.39 10.12
CA ARG A 185 -1.81 -2.16 9.37
C ARG A 185 -3.15 -1.57 9.81
N LEU A 186 -3.19 -0.24 9.96
CA LEU A 186 -4.42 0.51 10.20
C LEU A 186 -5.38 0.33 9.01
N THR A 187 -6.51 -0.33 9.24
CA THR A 187 -7.46 -0.76 8.22
C THR A 187 -8.84 -0.21 8.48
N VAL A 188 -9.50 0.19 7.39
CA VAL A 188 -10.87 0.67 7.36
C VAL A 188 -11.63 -0.15 6.34
N PHE A 189 -12.72 -0.80 6.75
CA PHE A 189 -13.58 -1.60 5.88
C PHE A 189 -14.88 -0.87 5.60
N THR A 190 -15.42 -0.99 4.40
CA THR A 190 -16.85 -0.70 4.20
C THR A 190 -17.69 -1.89 4.66
N LYS A 191 -18.91 -1.64 5.13
CA LYS A 191 -19.86 -2.71 5.49
C LYS A 191 -20.04 -3.70 4.35
N ALA A 192 -20.21 -3.21 3.12
CA ALA A 192 -20.34 -4.02 1.92
C ALA A 192 -19.09 -4.86 1.61
N ALA A 193 -17.89 -4.36 1.91
CA ALA A 193 -16.65 -5.14 1.78
C ALA A 193 -16.60 -6.29 2.78
N LEU A 194 -17.00 -6.05 4.03
CA LEU A 194 -17.02 -7.08 5.07
C LEU A 194 -18.01 -8.20 4.74
N GLU A 195 -19.20 -7.85 4.26
CA GLU A 195 -20.19 -8.81 3.78
C GLU A 195 -19.69 -9.64 2.59
N ALA A 196 -18.89 -9.04 1.69
CA ALA A 196 -18.31 -9.75 0.56
C ALA A 196 -17.12 -10.66 0.91
N MET A 197 -16.56 -10.54 2.12
CA MET A 197 -15.47 -11.40 2.61
C MET A 197 -15.96 -12.63 3.39
N ASN A 198 -17.22 -12.60 3.84
CA ASN A 198 -17.90 -13.75 4.47
C ASN A 198 -18.34 -14.77 3.42
#